data_AF-A0A897N1Y0-F1
#
_entry.id   AF-A0A897N1Y0-F1
#
_cell.length_a   1.000
_cell.length_b   1.000
_cell.length_c   1.000
_cell.angle_alpha   90.00
_cell.angle_beta   90.00
_cell.angle_gamma   90.00
#
_symmetry.space_group_name_H-M   'P 1'
#
loop_
_entity.id
_entity.type
_entity.pdbx_description
1 polymer ?
#
loop_
_entity_poly.entity_id
_entity_poly.type
_entity_poly.pdbx_seq_one_letter_code
_entity_poly.pdbx_strand_id
1 'polypeptide(L)'
;MGQKQIETDSIAFDRLFDWLLGGLVVLGGLATSIAGIVGYSQIDRSEMSELVRDADLQLEGLTEAEVIDAAVTLGQWGSLGLAAAGALFTLFGVAVVVVHGRARKNGTKTPRWVLGIAGATAATVLGFVPFSTALGGATAGYLDPDERASGAVTGAIAGLFSALPLLVVALFVAVGLFTGLAGEVVGAVAVVLATALFAVLVYTVGFGALGGFLGGWLR
;
A
#
# COMPACT_ATOMS: atom_id res chain seq x y z
N MET A 1 40.34 14.75 10.20
CA MET A 1 39.15 15.24 9.48
C MET A 1 38.35 14.15 8.75
N GLY A 2 38.90 12.95 8.48
CA GLY A 2 38.20 11.93 7.68
C GLY A 2 37.06 11.13 8.34
N GLN A 3 36.99 10.99 9.68
CA GLN A 3 35.94 10.16 10.29
C GLN A 3 34.55 10.80 10.34
N LYS A 4 34.48 12.13 10.50
CA LYS A 4 33.20 12.85 10.55
C LYS A 4 32.48 12.88 9.19
N GLN A 5 33.23 12.69 8.10
CA GLN A 5 32.74 12.69 6.72
C GLN A 5 32.15 11.32 6.33
N ILE A 6 32.74 10.22 6.80
CA ILE A 6 32.24 8.86 6.60
C ILE A 6 30.91 8.63 7.35
N GLU A 7 30.72 9.32 8.48
CA GLU A 7 29.52 9.18 9.31
C GLU A 7 28.27 9.79 8.65
N THR A 8 28.43 10.92 7.94
CA THR A 8 27.34 11.60 7.21
C THR A 8 26.89 10.89 5.94
N ASP A 9 27.75 10.10 5.28
CA ASP A 9 27.41 9.39 4.03
C ASP A 9 26.40 8.23 4.24
N SER A 10 26.15 7.84 5.49
CA SER A 10 25.33 6.68 5.83
C SER A 10 23.84 6.98 6.07
N ILE A 11 23.48 8.25 6.26
CA ILE A 11 22.13 8.71 6.59
C ILE A 11 21.53 9.39 5.36
N ALA A 12 20.42 8.84 4.86
CA ALA A 12 19.86 9.29 3.59
C ALA A 12 19.19 10.68 3.65
N PHE A 13 18.68 11.12 4.80
CA PHE A 13 18.00 12.41 4.94
C PHE A 13 17.90 12.93 6.39
N ASP A 14 17.66 14.24 6.51
CA ASP A 14 17.65 15.00 7.75
C ASP A 14 16.42 14.74 8.64
N ARG A 15 16.50 15.18 9.90
CA ARG A 15 15.44 15.02 10.91
C ARG A 15 14.11 15.62 10.49
N LEU A 16 14.11 16.71 9.74
CA LEU A 16 12.89 17.31 9.23
C LEU A 16 12.17 16.35 8.28
N PHE A 17 12.90 15.70 7.37
CA PHE A 17 12.32 14.80 6.38
C PHE A 17 11.72 13.56 7.05
N ASP A 18 12.31 13.02 8.12
CA ASP A 18 11.69 11.93 8.89
C ASP A 18 10.31 12.28 9.42
N TRP A 19 10.17 13.48 9.99
CA TRP A 19 8.91 13.94 10.55
C TRP A 19 7.89 14.25 9.46
N LEU A 20 8.34 14.79 8.33
CA LEU A 20 7.47 15.00 7.17
C LEU A 20 6.99 13.68 6.58
N LEU A 21 7.90 12.74 6.31
CA LEU A 21 7.60 11.42 5.77
C LEU A 21 6.70 10.64 6.74
N GLY A 22 7.12 10.51 8.00
CA GLY A 22 6.36 9.81 9.03
C GLY A 22 5.00 10.47 9.29
N GLY A 23 4.96 11.80 9.38
CA GLY A 23 3.73 12.55 9.59
C GLY A 23 2.73 12.38 8.45
N LEU A 24 3.18 12.48 7.20
CA LEU A 24 2.33 12.29 6.02
C LEU A 24 1.77 10.87 5.97
N VAL A 25 2.62 9.85 6.21
CA VAL A 25 2.19 8.44 6.22
C VAL A 25 1.22 8.16 7.37
N VAL A 26 1.47 8.71 8.56
CA VAL A 26 0.56 8.57 9.73
C VAL A 26 -0.78 9.22 9.46
N LEU A 27 -0.80 10.47 8.98
CA LEU A 27 -2.05 11.19 8.72
C LEU A 27 -2.86 10.53 7.61
N GLY A 28 -2.20 10.11 6.52
CA GLY A 28 -2.85 9.34 5.46
C GLY A 28 -3.45 8.04 5.99
N GLY A 29 -2.68 7.26 6.75
CA GLY A 29 -3.15 6.03 7.39
C GLY A 29 -4.33 6.24 8.32
N LEU A 30 -4.31 7.28 9.16
CA LEU A 30 -5.41 7.62 10.05
C LEU A 30 -6.67 8.01 9.28
N ALA A 31 -6.54 8.87 8.26
CA ALA A 31 -7.67 9.28 7.43
C ALA A 31 -8.31 8.07 6.72
N THR A 32 -7.51 7.18 6.13
CA THR A 32 -7.98 5.94 5.52
C THR A 32 -8.63 5.00 6.55
N SER A 33 -8.05 4.92 7.75
CA SER A 33 -8.59 4.08 8.83
C SER A 33 -9.97 4.55 9.27
N ILE A 34 -10.11 5.86 9.51
CA ILE A 34 -11.39 6.50 9.86
C ILE A 34 -12.41 6.30 8.74
N ALA A 35 -12.02 6.49 7.48
CA ALA A 35 -12.92 6.26 6.34
C ALA A 35 -13.43 4.82 6.29
N GLY A 36 -12.57 3.83 6.55
CA GLY A 36 -12.97 2.42 6.66
C GLY A 36 -13.97 2.18 7.80
N ILE A 37 -13.69 2.71 8.99
CA ILE A 37 -14.57 2.56 10.17
C ILE A 37 -15.94 3.23 9.93
N VAL A 38 -15.95 4.46 9.41
CA VAL A 38 -17.19 5.18 9.07
C VAL A 38 -17.96 4.43 7.98
N GLY A 39 -17.28 3.94 6.94
CA GLY A 39 -17.92 3.13 5.91
C GLY A 39 -18.58 1.88 6.49
N TYR A 40 -17.92 1.18 7.42
CA TYR A 40 -18.46 0.00 8.07
C TYR A 40 -19.76 0.29 8.84
N SER A 41 -19.82 1.44 9.53
CA SER A 41 -21.02 1.79 10.31
C SER A 41 -22.21 2.22 9.46
N GLN A 42 -21.99 2.62 8.21
CA GLN A 42 -23.05 3.06 7.31
C GLN A 42 -23.68 1.92 6.50
N ILE A 43 -23.08 0.72 6.48
CA ILE A 43 -23.59 -0.38 5.66
C ILE A 43 -24.72 -1.10 6.40
N ASP A 44 -25.95 -0.79 6.00
CA ASP A 44 -27.18 -1.47 6.45
C ASP A 44 -27.86 -2.20 5.27
N ARG A 45 -28.54 -3.30 5.58
CA ARG A 45 -29.30 -4.10 4.63
C ARG A 45 -30.43 -3.31 3.97
N SER A 46 -31.06 -2.38 4.70
CA SER A 46 -32.15 -1.55 4.15
C SER A 46 -31.64 -0.63 3.05
N GLU A 47 -30.53 0.06 3.27
CA GLU A 47 -29.92 0.95 2.28
C GLU A 47 -29.44 0.16 1.05
N MET A 48 -28.78 -1.00 1.27
CA MET A 48 -28.33 -1.85 0.18
C MET A 48 -29.50 -2.45 -0.62
N SER A 49 -30.65 -2.71 0.01
CA SER A 49 -31.84 -3.18 -0.70
C SER A 49 -32.43 -2.12 -1.62
N GLU A 50 -32.41 -0.85 -1.22
CA GLU A 50 -32.85 0.26 -2.07
C GLU A 50 -31.90 0.44 -3.25
N LEU A 51 -30.59 0.40 -3.00
CA LEU A 51 -29.56 0.50 -4.02
C LEU A 51 -29.64 -0.63 -5.06
N VAL A 52 -29.82 -1.87 -4.62
CA VAL A 52 -29.93 -3.05 -5.52
C VAL A 52 -31.22 -2.99 -6.36
N ARG A 53 -32.32 -2.52 -5.77
CA ARG A 53 -33.60 -2.35 -6.48
C ARG A 53 -33.54 -1.23 -7.51
N ASP A 54 -32.90 -0.11 -7.19
CA ASP A 54 -32.73 1.02 -8.11
C ASP A 54 -31.80 0.66 -9.28
N ALA A 55 -30.81 -0.20 -9.02
CA ALA A 55 -29.88 -0.67 -10.04
C ALA A 55 -30.44 -1.77 -10.98
N ASP A 56 -31.67 -2.24 -10.75
CA ASP A 56 -32.35 -3.32 -11.52
C ASP A 56 -31.43 -4.51 -11.86
N LEU A 57 -30.62 -4.94 -10.88
CA LEU A 57 -29.63 -5.99 -11.07
C LEU A 57 -30.30 -7.37 -11.09
N GLN A 58 -30.76 -7.80 -12.26
CA GLN A 58 -31.17 -9.19 -12.49
C GLN A 58 -29.94 -10.06 -12.73
N LEU A 59 -29.36 -10.59 -11.66
CA LEU A 59 -28.29 -11.60 -11.75
C LEU A 59 -28.92 -12.98 -11.96
N GLU A 60 -28.75 -13.53 -13.17
CA GLU A 60 -29.21 -14.89 -13.48
C GLU A 60 -28.65 -15.90 -12.46
N GLY A 61 -29.55 -16.62 -11.78
CA GLY A 61 -29.18 -17.67 -10.83
C GLY A 61 -29.00 -17.23 -9.37
N LEU A 62 -29.18 -15.94 -9.04
CA LEU A 62 -29.19 -15.45 -7.66
C LEU A 62 -30.53 -14.82 -7.31
N THR A 63 -31.02 -15.08 -6.10
CA THR A 63 -32.18 -14.38 -5.54
C THR A 63 -31.79 -12.96 -5.12
N GLU A 64 -32.73 -12.01 -5.14
CA GLU A 64 -32.52 -10.64 -4.65
C GLU A 64 -31.93 -10.62 -3.22
N ALA A 65 -32.39 -11.56 -2.38
CA ALA A 65 -31.90 -11.70 -1.01
C ALA A 65 -30.42 -12.11 -0.93
N GLU A 66 -29.97 -13.01 -1.81
CA GLU A 66 -28.57 -13.43 -1.89
C GLU A 66 -27.67 -12.31 -2.44
N VAL A 67 -28.16 -11.55 -3.43
CA VAL A 67 -27.43 -10.38 -3.95
C VAL A 67 -27.23 -9.32 -2.87
N ILE A 68 -28.28 -9.03 -2.09
CA ILE A 68 -28.20 -8.09 -0.97
C ILE A 68 -27.23 -8.59 0.11
N ASP A 69 -27.27 -9.87 0.47
CA ASP A 69 -26.40 -10.44 1.50
C ASP A 69 -24.92 -10.43 1.09
N ALA A 70 -24.64 -10.78 -0.18
CA ALA A 70 -23.32 -10.66 -0.76
C ALA A 70 -22.85 -9.20 -0.77
N ALA A 71 -23.70 -8.25 -1.17
CA ALA A 71 -23.35 -6.84 -1.24
C ALA A 71 -23.05 -6.24 0.15
N VAL A 72 -23.87 -6.57 1.17
CA VAL A 72 -23.64 -6.16 2.56
C VAL A 72 -22.33 -6.76 3.07
N THR A 73 -22.12 -8.07 2.87
CA THR A 73 -20.90 -8.77 3.31
C THR A 73 -19.66 -8.17 2.66
N LEU A 74 -19.71 -7.92 1.34
CA LEU A 74 -18.62 -7.29 0.59
C LEU A 74 -18.33 -5.87 1.05
N GLY A 75 -19.38 -5.08 1.29
CA GLY A 75 -19.23 -3.74 1.82
C GLY A 75 -18.52 -3.77 3.17
N GLN A 76 -18.98 -4.61 4.09
CA GLN A 76 -18.43 -4.70 5.45
C GLN A 76 -16.97 -5.13 5.43
N TRP A 77 -16.63 -6.19 4.71
CA TRP A 77 -15.25 -6.65 4.58
C TRP A 77 -14.38 -5.63 3.84
N GLY A 78 -14.90 -4.97 2.81
CA GLY A 78 -14.20 -3.88 2.10
C GLY A 78 -13.86 -2.71 3.04
N SER A 79 -14.82 -2.28 3.86
CA SER A 79 -14.64 -1.24 4.87
C SER A 79 -13.64 -1.64 5.94
N LEU A 80 -13.69 -2.90 6.43
CA LEU A 80 -12.68 -3.43 7.36
C LEU A 80 -11.28 -3.50 6.73
N GLY A 81 -11.19 -3.88 5.46
CA GLY A 81 -9.93 -3.90 4.71
C GLY A 81 -9.32 -2.52 4.59
N LEU A 82 -10.15 -1.51 4.33
CA LEU A 82 -9.73 -0.11 4.29
C LEU A 82 -9.24 0.36 5.67
N ALA A 83 -9.98 0.02 6.73
CA ALA A 83 -9.59 0.33 8.10
C ALA A 83 -8.23 -0.30 8.46
N ALA A 84 -8.06 -1.58 8.14
CA ALA A 84 -6.83 -2.34 8.38
C ALA A 84 -5.64 -1.79 7.58
N ALA A 85 -5.84 -1.42 6.31
CA ALA A 85 -4.81 -0.79 5.49
C ALA A 85 -4.37 0.56 6.09
N GLY A 86 -5.33 1.39 6.52
CA GLY A 86 -5.04 2.65 7.19
C GLY A 86 -4.22 2.47 8.48
N ALA A 87 -4.64 1.53 9.34
CA ALA A 87 -3.92 1.20 10.57
C ALA A 87 -2.48 0.73 10.30
N LEU A 88 -2.29 -0.13 9.29
CA LEU A 88 -0.97 -0.59 8.88
C LEU A 88 -0.06 0.58 8.46
N PHE A 89 -0.59 1.52 7.69
CA PHE A 89 0.15 2.73 7.28
C PHE A 89 0.52 3.60 8.47
N THR A 90 -0.41 3.81 9.40
CA THR A 90 -0.11 4.52 10.64
C THR A 90 1.04 3.87 11.41
N LEU A 91 1.05 2.53 11.52
CA LEU A 91 2.15 1.80 12.16
C LEU A 91 3.47 1.99 11.41
N PHE A 92 3.48 1.94 10.08
CA PHE A 92 4.69 2.19 9.29
C PHE A 92 5.21 3.61 9.45
N GLY A 93 4.35 4.62 9.43
CA GLY A 93 4.76 6.01 9.62
C GLY A 93 5.40 6.25 11.00
N VAL A 94 4.83 5.66 12.06
CA VAL A 94 5.44 5.67 13.40
C VAL A 94 6.77 4.92 13.41
N ALA A 95 6.82 3.74 12.80
CA ALA A 95 8.03 2.92 12.72
C ALA A 95 9.17 3.65 11.99
N VAL A 96 8.89 4.40 10.92
CA VAL A 96 9.88 5.23 10.22
C VAL A 96 10.51 6.23 11.16
N VAL A 97 9.72 7.02 11.90
CA VAL A 97 10.23 8.03 12.83
C VAL A 97 11.07 7.40 13.93
N VAL A 98 10.59 6.28 14.50
CA VAL A 98 11.28 5.60 15.60
C VAL A 98 12.56 4.93 15.13
N VAL A 99 12.53 4.15 14.05
CA VAL A 99 13.67 3.35 13.60
C VAL A 99 14.73 4.24 12.95
N HIS A 100 14.35 5.20 12.11
CA HIS A 100 15.33 6.11 11.53
C HIS A 100 15.91 7.06 12.59
N GLY A 101 15.09 7.50 13.55
CA GLY A 101 15.56 8.22 14.73
C GLY A 101 16.58 7.43 15.57
N ARG A 102 16.39 6.11 15.74
CA ARG A 102 17.36 5.23 16.40
C ARG A 102 18.63 5.05 15.56
N ALA A 103 18.48 4.84 14.25
CA ALA A 103 19.62 4.65 13.35
C ALA A 103 20.57 5.85 13.41
N ARG A 104 20.04 7.08 13.42
CA ARG A 104 20.84 8.30 13.59
C ARG A 104 21.55 8.40 14.93
N LYS A 105 20.86 8.07 16.03
CA LYS A 105 21.47 8.09 17.37
C LYS A 105 22.62 7.10 17.50
N ASN A 106 22.54 5.98 16.78
CA ASN A 106 23.50 4.89 16.85
C ASN A 106 24.59 4.97 15.76
N GLY A 107 24.56 5.97 14.87
CA GLY A 107 25.49 6.09 13.74
C GLY A 107 25.41 4.93 12.73
N THR A 108 24.24 4.29 12.61
CA THR A 108 24.03 3.15 11.68
C THR A 108 23.38 3.61 10.39
N LYS A 109 23.67 2.91 9.28
CA LYS A 109 23.05 3.15 7.96
C LYS A 109 21.52 3.14 8.01
N THR A 110 20.89 3.99 7.17
CA THR A 110 19.43 3.99 7.00
C THR A 110 18.96 2.62 6.48
N PRO A 111 17.98 1.97 7.14
CA PRO A 111 17.46 0.70 6.65
C PRO A 111 16.76 0.84 5.30
N ARG A 112 16.98 -0.10 4.38
CA ARG A 112 16.40 -0.05 3.02
C ARG A 112 14.87 0.00 2.98
N TRP A 113 14.19 -0.59 3.96
CA TRP A 113 12.74 -0.50 4.04
C TRP A 113 12.24 0.91 4.36
N VAL A 114 13.03 1.73 5.08
CA VAL A 114 12.72 3.15 5.31
C VAL A 114 12.84 3.93 4.00
N LEU A 115 13.89 3.65 3.21
CA LEU A 115 14.05 4.20 1.85
C LEU A 115 12.92 3.76 0.93
N GLY A 116 12.50 2.49 1.04
CA GLY A 116 11.34 1.95 0.33
C GLY A 116 10.06 2.70 0.65
N ILE A 117 9.79 3.00 1.92
CA ILE A 117 8.62 3.82 2.32
C ILE A 117 8.72 5.24 1.78
N ALA A 118 9.91 5.85 1.77
CA ALA A 118 10.11 7.15 1.14
C ALA A 118 9.77 7.13 -0.36
N GLY A 119 10.25 6.10 -1.07
CA GLY A 119 9.90 5.88 -2.48
C GLY A 119 8.42 5.60 -2.70
N ALA A 120 7.80 4.76 -1.87
CA ALA A 120 6.38 4.48 -1.95
C ALA A 120 5.54 5.74 -1.71
N THR A 121 5.98 6.59 -0.78
CA THR A 121 5.36 7.89 -0.52
C THR A 121 5.46 8.82 -1.72
N ALA A 122 6.63 8.88 -2.37
CA ALA A 122 6.80 9.64 -3.61
C ALA A 122 5.89 9.10 -4.73
N ALA A 123 5.79 7.77 -4.89
CA ALA A 123 4.88 7.16 -5.85
C ALA A 123 3.40 7.51 -5.57
N THR A 124 2.99 7.53 -4.29
CA THR A 124 1.62 7.91 -3.89
C THR A 124 1.35 9.38 -4.21
N VAL A 125 2.26 10.29 -3.86
CA VAL A 125 2.14 11.73 -4.18
C VAL A 125 2.08 11.96 -5.69
N LEU A 126 2.87 11.21 -6.45
CA LEU A 126 2.92 11.27 -7.91
C LEU A 126 1.88 10.34 -8.57
N GLY A 127 0.90 9.82 -7.84
CA GLY A 127 -0.03 8.80 -8.34
C GLY A 127 -0.83 9.21 -9.58
N PHE A 128 -0.93 10.51 -9.85
CA PHE A 128 -1.54 11.07 -11.07
C PHE A 128 -0.68 10.91 -12.33
N VAL A 129 0.60 10.51 -12.20
CA VAL A 129 1.52 10.29 -13.30
C VAL A 129 1.58 8.78 -13.64
N PRO A 130 1.46 8.40 -14.92
CA PRO A 130 1.73 7.02 -15.33
C PRO A 130 3.12 6.57 -14.87
N PHE A 131 3.25 5.33 -14.43
CA PHE A 131 4.50 4.77 -13.91
C PHE A 131 5.07 5.51 -12.67
N SER A 132 4.21 6.13 -11.86
CA SER A 132 4.58 6.72 -10.55
C SER A 132 5.35 5.75 -9.64
N THR A 133 5.09 4.45 -9.74
CA THR A 133 5.84 3.38 -9.06
C THR A 133 7.31 3.34 -9.46
N ALA A 134 7.63 3.59 -10.73
CA ALA A 134 9.00 3.72 -11.19
C ALA A 134 9.66 4.99 -10.64
N LEU A 135 8.93 6.12 -10.59
CA LEU A 135 9.45 7.36 -9.99
C LEU A 135 9.71 7.21 -8.49
N GLY A 136 8.82 6.52 -7.77
CA GLY A 136 9.03 6.17 -6.37
C GLY A 136 10.21 5.24 -6.18
N GLY A 137 10.34 4.22 -7.03
CA GLY A 137 11.51 3.35 -7.08
C GLY A 137 12.80 4.12 -7.29
N ALA A 138 12.84 5.02 -8.28
CA ALA A 138 13.99 5.88 -8.56
C ALA A 138 14.35 6.77 -7.38
N THR A 139 13.35 7.35 -6.73
CA THR A 139 13.54 8.12 -5.49
C THR A 139 14.20 7.26 -4.41
N ALA A 140 13.71 6.04 -4.19
CA ALA A 140 14.29 5.14 -3.18
C ALA A 140 15.72 4.70 -3.53
N GLY A 141 15.99 4.41 -4.81
CA GLY A 141 17.31 4.02 -5.29
C GLY A 141 18.33 5.15 -5.23
N TYR A 142 17.94 6.38 -5.57
CA TYR A 142 18.79 7.57 -5.46
C TYR A 142 19.19 7.87 -4.00
N LEU A 143 18.27 7.64 -3.06
CA LEU A 143 18.52 7.81 -1.64
C LEU A 143 19.39 6.68 -1.03
N ASP A 144 19.53 5.54 -1.70
CA ASP A 144 20.28 4.39 -1.17
C ASP A 144 21.80 4.67 -1.17
N PRO A 145 22.44 4.68 0.02
CA PRO A 145 23.88 4.97 0.13
C PRO A 145 24.79 3.85 -0.37
N ASP A 146 24.26 2.67 -0.70
CA ASP A 146 25.06 1.56 -1.22
C ASP A 146 25.15 1.59 -2.77
N GLU A 147 26.37 1.64 -3.33
CA GLU A 147 26.58 1.76 -4.79
C GLU A 147 26.35 0.45 -5.59
N ARG A 148 26.33 -0.71 -4.93
CA ARG A 148 26.35 -2.03 -5.61
C ARG A 148 24.96 -2.60 -5.80
N ALA A 149 24.33 -2.36 -6.96
CA ALA A 149 23.05 -2.95 -7.39
C ALA A 149 21.90 -2.89 -6.34
N SER A 150 22.07 -2.13 -5.26
CA SER A 150 21.11 -2.07 -4.17
C SER A 150 19.93 -1.20 -4.56
N GLY A 151 20.11 -0.23 -5.46
CA GLY A 151 19.05 0.61 -5.98
C GLY A 151 17.88 -0.20 -6.55
N ALA A 152 18.14 -1.28 -7.30
CA ALA A 152 17.10 -2.18 -7.80
C ALA A 152 16.32 -2.86 -6.66
N VAL A 153 17.02 -3.33 -5.63
CA VAL A 153 16.40 -3.98 -4.46
C VAL A 153 15.58 -2.96 -3.65
N THR A 154 16.14 -1.78 -3.40
CA THR A 154 15.50 -0.71 -2.65
C THR A 154 14.28 -0.16 -3.41
N GLY A 155 14.36 -0.06 -4.73
CA GLY A 155 13.23 0.25 -5.60
C GLY A 155 12.16 -0.85 -5.62
N ALA A 156 12.54 -2.13 -5.62
CA ALA A 156 11.60 -3.25 -5.50
C ALA A 156 10.84 -3.20 -4.16
N ILE A 157 11.56 -2.88 -3.07
CA ILE A 157 10.96 -2.68 -1.74
C ILE A 157 9.97 -1.50 -1.79
N ALA A 158 10.32 -0.38 -2.45
CA ALA A 158 9.39 0.73 -2.64
C ALA A 158 8.12 0.30 -3.39
N GLY A 159 8.27 -0.42 -4.50
CA GLY A 159 7.15 -0.96 -5.28
C GLY A 159 6.26 -1.91 -4.47
N LEU A 160 6.85 -2.71 -3.58
CA LEU A 160 6.10 -3.57 -2.66
C LEU A 160 5.31 -2.74 -1.64
N PHE A 161 5.92 -1.72 -1.03
CA PHE A 161 5.22 -0.80 -0.11
C PHE A 161 4.10 -0.03 -0.81
N SER A 162 4.25 0.34 -2.08
CA SER A 162 3.19 0.95 -2.87
C SER A 162 1.99 0.01 -3.10
N ALA A 163 2.22 -1.31 -3.23
CA ALA A 163 1.15 -2.28 -3.41
C ALA A 163 0.46 -2.70 -2.10
N LEU A 164 1.15 -2.62 -0.96
CA LEU A 164 0.65 -3.10 0.33
C LEU A 164 -0.78 -2.67 0.71
N PRO A 165 -1.20 -1.40 0.59
CA PRO A 165 -2.56 -1.02 0.99
C PRO A 165 -3.62 -1.71 0.12
N LEU A 166 -3.36 -1.82 -1.18
CA LEU A 166 -4.24 -2.54 -2.10
C LEU A 166 -4.28 -4.04 -1.77
N LEU A 167 -3.14 -4.66 -1.44
CA LEU A 167 -3.09 -6.07 -1.05
C LEU A 167 -3.89 -6.35 0.23
N VAL A 168 -3.82 -5.46 1.22
CA VAL A 168 -4.58 -5.59 2.47
C VAL A 168 -6.07 -5.47 2.19
N VAL A 169 -6.50 -4.44 1.43
CA VAL A 169 -7.91 -4.29 1.06
C VAL A 169 -8.40 -5.50 0.26
N ALA A 170 -7.63 -5.94 -0.73
CA ALA A 170 -7.98 -7.08 -1.57
C ALA A 170 -8.09 -8.39 -0.77
N LEU A 171 -7.23 -8.60 0.23
CA LEU A 171 -7.33 -9.76 1.13
C LEU A 171 -8.68 -9.77 1.87
N PHE A 172 -9.08 -8.63 2.43
CA PHE A 172 -10.35 -8.54 3.14
C PHE A 172 -11.54 -8.68 2.18
N VAL A 173 -11.51 -8.01 1.03
CA VAL A 173 -12.53 -8.17 -0.02
C VAL A 173 -12.62 -9.62 -0.47
N ALA A 174 -11.49 -10.34 -0.59
CA ALA A 174 -11.49 -11.76 -0.90
C ALA A 174 -12.26 -12.56 0.16
N VAL A 175 -12.01 -12.29 1.46
CA VAL A 175 -12.77 -12.93 2.53
C VAL A 175 -14.26 -12.63 2.38
N GLY A 176 -14.65 -11.38 2.15
CA GLY A 176 -16.04 -11.01 1.92
C GLY A 176 -16.68 -11.70 0.71
N LEU A 177 -15.95 -11.84 -0.40
CA LEU A 177 -16.39 -12.59 -1.58
C LEU A 177 -16.60 -14.06 -1.23
N PHE A 178 -15.67 -14.69 -0.52
CA PHE A 178 -15.74 -16.12 -0.20
C PHE A 178 -16.76 -16.46 0.88
N THR A 179 -17.07 -15.52 1.78
CA THR A 179 -18.11 -15.73 2.79
C THR A 179 -19.50 -15.32 2.29
N GLY A 180 -19.58 -14.38 1.34
CA GLY A 180 -20.84 -13.85 0.81
C GLY A 180 -21.34 -14.53 -0.47
N LEU A 181 -20.50 -15.27 -1.18
CA LEU A 181 -20.88 -16.01 -2.39
C LEU A 181 -20.91 -17.52 -2.12
N ALA A 182 -21.86 -18.22 -2.76
CA ALA A 182 -21.96 -19.68 -2.74
C ALA A 182 -21.84 -20.26 -4.16
N GLY A 183 -21.37 -21.51 -4.26
CA GLY A 183 -21.37 -22.29 -5.50
C GLY A 183 -20.12 -22.16 -6.38
N GLU A 184 -20.26 -22.58 -7.65
CA GLU A 184 -19.13 -22.79 -8.59
C GLU A 184 -18.40 -21.49 -8.99
N VAL A 185 -19.05 -20.33 -8.85
CA VAL A 185 -18.49 -19.02 -9.23
C VAL A 185 -17.27 -18.63 -8.38
N VAL A 186 -17.18 -19.14 -7.14
CA VAL A 186 -16.10 -18.86 -6.19
C VAL A 186 -14.73 -19.21 -6.76
N GLY A 187 -14.61 -20.34 -7.46
CA GLY A 187 -13.33 -20.79 -8.04
C GLY A 187 -12.82 -19.85 -9.13
N ALA A 188 -13.71 -19.42 -10.04
CA ALA A 188 -13.36 -18.51 -11.11
C ALA A 188 -12.95 -17.12 -10.57
N VAL A 189 -13.71 -16.60 -9.61
CA VAL A 189 -13.41 -15.33 -8.93
C VAL A 189 -12.05 -15.39 -8.23
N ALA A 190 -11.74 -16.49 -7.54
CA ALA A 190 -10.45 -16.68 -6.88
C ALA A 190 -9.28 -16.61 -7.87
N VAL A 191 -9.39 -17.26 -9.02
CA VAL A 191 -8.34 -17.26 -10.06
C VAL A 191 -8.16 -15.87 -10.65
N VAL A 192 -9.26 -15.17 -10.98
CA VAL A 192 -9.20 -13.80 -11.51
C VAL A 192 -8.56 -12.86 -10.50
N LEU A 193 -8.98 -12.92 -9.23
CA LEU A 193 -8.42 -12.09 -8.17
C LEU A 193 -6.93 -12.37 -7.95
N ALA A 194 -6.53 -13.64 -7.85
CA ALA A 194 -5.14 -14.04 -7.70
C ALA A 194 -4.27 -13.55 -8.88
N THR A 195 -4.78 -13.68 -10.11
CA THR A 195 -4.09 -13.22 -11.32
C THR A 195 -3.95 -11.70 -11.35
N ALA A 196 -5.01 -10.97 -10.98
CA ALA A 196 -4.99 -9.52 -10.89
C ALA A 196 -3.99 -9.03 -9.83
N LEU A 197 -3.97 -9.63 -8.64
CA LEU A 197 -3.02 -9.29 -7.58
C LEU A 197 -1.58 -9.61 -7.96
N PHE A 198 -1.37 -10.74 -8.63
CA PHE A 198 -0.06 -11.09 -9.17
C PHE A 198 0.40 -10.06 -10.22
N ALA A 199 -0.47 -9.66 -11.14
CA ALA A 199 -0.17 -8.65 -12.14
C ALA A 199 0.16 -7.29 -11.51
N VAL A 200 -0.59 -6.87 -10.48
CA VAL A 200 -0.31 -5.65 -9.70
C VAL A 200 1.06 -5.75 -9.05
N LEU A 201 1.38 -6.86 -8.38
CA LEU A 201 2.69 -7.06 -7.74
C LEU A 201 3.84 -7.00 -8.76
N VAL A 202 3.70 -7.69 -9.88
CA VAL A 202 4.71 -7.66 -10.96
C VAL A 202 4.86 -6.23 -11.49
N TYR A 203 3.75 -5.51 -11.68
CA TYR A 203 3.77 -4.12 -12.13
C TYR A 203 4.46 -3.22 -11.10
N THR A 204 4.02 -3.17 -9.85
CA THR A 204 4.56 -2.22 -8.87
C THR A 204 5.99 -2.56 -8.47
N VAL A 205 6.29 -3.83 -8.20
CA VAL A 205 7.64 -4.29 -7.79
C VAL A 205 8.59 -4.22 -8.98
N GLY A 206 8.15 -4.64 -10.17
CA GLY A 206 8.96 -4.60 -11.38
C GLY A 206 9.32 -3.16 -11.78
N PHE A 207 8.32 -2.27 -11.91
CA PHE A 207 8.58 -0.86 -12.20
C PHE A 207 9.33 -0.16 -11.07
N GLY A 208 9.05 -0.48 -9.81
CA GLY A 208 9.82 0.01 -8.67
C GLY A 208 11.30 -0.39 -8.75
N ALA A 209 11.58 -1.66 -9.07
CA ALA A 209 12.95 -2.14 -9.24
C ALA A 209 13.67 -1.47 -10.41
N LEU A 210 13.00 -1.32 -11.57
CA LEU A 210 13.53 -0.63 -12.74
C LEU A 210 13.83 0.85 -12.41
N GLY A 211 12.89 1.51 -11.75
CA GLY A 211 13.07 2.87 -11.26
C GLY A 211 14.27 2.98 -10.33
N GLY A 212 14.35 2.11 -9.32
CA GLY A 212 15.44 2.14 -8.35
C GLY A 212 16.81 1.83 -8.93
N PHE A 213 16.87 0.96 -9.95
CA PHE A 213 18.09 0.76 -10.73
C PHE A 213 18.56 2.06 -11.40
N LEU A 214 17.65 2.77 -12.10
CA LEU A 214 17.96 4.04 -12.75
C LEU A 214 18.32 5.15 -11.75
N GLY A 215 17.58 5.24 -10.64
CA GLY A 215 17.84 6.21 -9.59
C GLY A 215 19.21 6.04 -8.94
N GLY A 216 19.60 4.79 -8.66
CA GLY A 216 20.93 4.48 -8.14
C GLY A 216 22.06 4.73 -9.15
N TRP A 217 21.78 4.64 -10.46
CA TRP A 217 22.75 4.96 -11.51
C TRP A 217 23.00 6.47 -11.68
N LEU A 218 22.02 7.31 -11.32
CA LEU A 218 22.09 8.77 -11.46
C LEU A 218 22.76 9.48 -10.26
N ARG A 219 23.04 8.76 -9.19
CA ARG A 219 23.68 9.26 -7.98
C ARG A 219 25.19 9.39 -8.17
#